data_AF-A0A8T7N4N7-F1
#
_entry.id   AF-A0A8T7N4N7-F1
#
_cell.length_a   1.000
_cell.length_b   1.000
_cell.length_c   1.000
_cell.angle_alpha   90.00
_cell.angle_beta   90.00
_cell.angle_gamma   90.00
#
_symmetry.space_group_name_H-M   'P 1'
#
loop_
_entity.id
_entity.type
_entity.pdbx_description
1 polymer ?
#
loop_
_entity_poly.entity_id
_entity_poly.type
_entity_poly.pdbx_seq_one_letter_code
_entity_poly.pdbx_strand_id
1 'polypeptide(L)'
;VQKTKNGIPYVAGIGAGIEDTDGQPLSNILLLADRIAMINPEDGNTTPLFVAQGNQLFMNDVFLKRLFAVSITSSGNPPAFSLTPDGRLTAKNADISGSVNANSGTLNNVTINENCQIKGKLSANQIEGDIVKTVSKSFPRTSTYASGTITVRISD
;
A
#
# COMPACT_ATOMS: atom_id res chain seq x y z
N VAL A 1 38.10 11.06 -19.12
CA VAL A 1 38.81 9.91 -18.48
C VAL A 1 40.22 10.32 -18.12
N GLN A 2 40.49 10.55 -16.83
CA GLN A 2 41.85 10.87 -16.36
C GLN A 2 42.61 9.54 -16.23
N LYS A 3 43.62 9.33 -17.08
CA LYS A 3 44.53 8.18 -16.99
C LYS A 3 45.78 8.62 -16.23
N THR A 4 46.17 7.90 -15.18
CA THR A 4 47.49 8.04 -14.56
C THR A 4 48.53 7.26 -15.38
N LYS A 5 49.80 7.62 -15.19
CA LYS A 5 50.97 7.25 -16.00
C LYS A 5 51.24 5.74 -16.18
N ASN A 6 50.52 4.85 -15.47
CA ASN A 6 50.79 3.41 -15.43
C ASN A 6 49.63 2.52 -15.94
N GLY A 7 48.63 3.08 -16.64
CA GLY A 7 47.62 2.26 -17.32
C GLY A 7 46.59 1.56 -16.41
N ILE A 8 46.69 1.72 -15.09
CA ILE A 8 45.67 1.28 -14.15
C ILE A 8 44.52 2.29 -14.18
N PRO A 9 43.28 1.88 -14.51
CA PRO A 9 42.14 2.77 -14.43
C PRO A 9 41.92 3.14 -12.96
N TYR A 10 42.27 4.36 -12.58
CA TYR A 10 41.89 4.93 -11.30
C TYR A 10 40.65 5.80 -11.53
N VAL A 11 39.55 5.46 -10.89
CA VAL A 11 38.36 6.31 -10.90
C VAL A 11 38.58 7.39 -9.85
N ALA A 12 38.97 8.59 -10.29
CA ALA A 12 38.91 9.77 -9.44
C ALA A 12 37.45 10.17 -9.26
N GLY A 13 36.99 10.28 -8.01
CA GLY A 13 35.67 10.84 -7.70
C GLY A 13 35.72 12.36 -7.64
N ILE A 14 34.59 13.01 -7.92
CA ILE A 14 34.43 14.46 -7.71
C ILE A 14 33.59 14.64 -6.44
N GLY A 15 34.18 15.31 -5.45
CA GLY A 15 33.48 15.84 -4.29
C GLY A 15 33.35 17.36 -4.44
N ALA A 16 32.14 17.90 -4.41
CA ALA A 16 31.89 19.33 -4.36
C ALA A 16 31.12 19.66 -3.08
N GLY A 17 31.68 20.53 -2.24
CA GLY A 17 31.07 20.98 -0.99
C GLY A 17 30.54 22.40 -1.09
N ILE A 18 29.48 22.70 -0.35
CA ILE A 18 29.05 24.07 -0.02
C ILE A 18 29.37 24.28 1.45
N GLU A 19 30.02 25.39 1.80
CA GLU A 19 30.36 25.77 3.17
C GLU A 19 29.61 27.04 3.56
N ASP A 20 29.24 27.18 4.83
CA ASP A 20 28.73 28.43 5.40
C ASP A 20 29.88 29.44 5.61
N THR A 21 29.52 30.69 5.93
CA THR A 21 30.39 31.81 6.30
C THR A 21 31.42 31.45 7.38
N ASP A 22 31.10 30.48 8.25
CA ASP A 22 31.94 29.96 9.33
C ASP A 22 32.73 28.68 8.95
N GLY A 23 32.77 28.32 7.66
CA GLY A 23 33.48 27.15 7.14
C GLY A 23 32.85 25.79 7.49
N GLN A 24 31.61 25.78 7.99
CA GLN A 24 30.87 24.55 8.26
C GLN A 24 30.33 23.97 6.95
N PRO A 25 30.55 22.67 6.64
CA PRO A 25 30.01 22.06 5.44
C PRO A 25 28.48 22.00 5.53
N LEU A 26 27.81 22.57 4.53
CA LEU A 26 26.35 22.61 4.37
C LEU A 26 25.82 21.50 3.44
N SER A 27 26.57 21.13 2.40
CA SER A 27 26.18 20.01 1.54
C SER A 27 27.36 19.48 0.74
N ASN A 28 27.36 18.19 0.43
CA ASN A 28 28.37 17.55 -0.40
C ASN A 28 27.71 16.76 -1.53
N ILE A 29 28.19 16.97 -2.76
CA ILE A 29 27.87 16.13 -3.91
C ILE A 29 29.07 15.23 -4.18
N LEU A 30 28.83 13.92 -4.20
CA LEU A 30 29.83 12.90 -4.50
C LEU A 30 29.49 12.21 -5.82
N LEU A 31 30.41 12.26 -6.78
CA LEU A 31 30.34 11.50 -8.02
C LEU A 31 31.48 10.48 -8.06
N LEU A 32 31.13 9.21 -8.14
CA LEU A 32 32.02 8.06 -8.33
C LEU A 32 31.57 7.30 -9.59
N ALA A 33 32.35 6.31 -10.05
CA ALA A 33 32.02 5.55 -11.28
C ALA A 33 30.61 4.94 -11.25
N ASP A 34 30.20 4.39 -10.10
CA ASP A 34 28.94 3.64 -9.97
C ASP A 34 27.98 4.25 -8.94
N ARG A 35 28.30 5.44 -8.41
CA ARG A 35 27.57 6.06 -7.31
C ARG A 35 27.50 7.57 -7.46
N ILE A 36 26.29 8.12 -7.39
CA ILE A 36 26.05 9.55 -7.22
C ILE A 36 25.31 9.73 -5.89
N ALA A 37 25.81 10.61 -5.02
CA ALA A 37 25.17 10.92 -3.75
C ALA A 37 25.16 12.42 -3.48
N MET A 38 24.06 12.92 -2.94
CA MET A 38 23.98 14.27 -2.35
C MET A 38 23.76 14.10 -0.85
N ILE A 39 24.61 14.74 -0.04
CA ILE A 39 24.63 14.61 1.41
C ILE A 39 24.41 15.99 2.02
N ASN A 40 23.50 16.09 2.99
CA ASN A 40 23.40 17.25 3.87
C ASN A 40 24.02 16.85 5.23
N PRO A 41 25.21 17.35 5.59
CA PRO A 41 25.79 17.13 6.90
C PRO A 41 25.14 18.06 7.93
N GLU A 42 23.93 17.73 8.38
CA GLU A 42 23.32 18.37 9.55
C GLU A 42 23.77 17.64 10.83
N ASP A 43 24.27 18.38 11.82
CA ASP A 43 24.56 17.93 13.18
C ASP A 43 25.42 16.65 13.30
N GLY A 44 26.40 16.49 12.39
CA GLY A 44 27.29 15.32 12.39
C GLY A 44 26.64 14.02 11.87
N ASN A 45 25.38 14.08 11.44
CA ASN A 45 24.69 12.96 10.80
C ASN A 45 24.77 13.10 9.28
N THR A 46 25.50 12.20 8.64
CA THR A 46 25.78 12.24 7.19
C THR A 46 24.71 11.51 6.38
N THR A 47 23.44 11.75 6.68
CA THR A 47 22.34 11.09 5.97
C THR A 47 22.27 11.61 4.54
N PRO A 48 22.48 10.78 3.51
CA PRO A 48 22.36 11.23 2.13
C PRO A 48 20.91 11.60 1.82
N LEU A 49 20.70 12.71 1.12
CA LEU A 49 19.40 13.09 0.56
C LEU A 49 18.94 12.06 -0.47
N PHE A 50 19.85 11.70 -1.38
CA PHE A 50 19.68 10.54 -2.26
C PHE A 50 21.01 9.88 -2.61
N VAL A 51 20.93 8.59 -2.95
CA VAL A 51 22.05 7.81 -3.51
C VAL A 51 21.56 7.04 -4.72
N ALA A 52 22.15 7.28 -5.89
CA ALA A 52 21.95 6.44 -7.07
C ALA A 52 23.13 5.46 -7.18
N GLN A 53 22.87 4.16 -7.08
CA GLN A 53 23.88 3.11 -7.19
C GLN A 53 23.23 1.79 -7.62
N GLY A 54 23.89 1.03 -8.48
CA GLY A 54 23.46 -0.34 -8.81
C GLY A 54 22.04 -0.43 -9.38
N ASN A 55 21.67 0.50 -10.27
CA ASN A 55 20.33 0.58 -10.87
C ASN A 55 19.19 0.92 -9.89
N GLN A 56 19.52 1.38 -8.68
CA GLN A 56 18.58 1.79 -7.65
C GLN A 56 18.83 3.24 -7.23
N LEU A 57 17.75 3.91 -6.80
CA LEU A 57 17.78 5.22 -6.17
C LEU A 57 17.25 5.08 -4.74
N PHE A 58 18.09 5.39 -3.77
CA PHE A 58 17.76 5.39 -2.34
C PHE A 58 17.47 6.82 -1.90
N MET A 59 16.37 7.03 -1.20
CA MET A 59 15.93 8.33 -0.65
C MET A 59 15.31 8.06 0.72
N ASN A 60 15.50 8.97 1.68
CA ASN A 60 14.85 8.86 2.99
C ASN A 60 13.38 9.29 2.89
N ASP A 61 13.16 10.54 2.48
CA ASP A 61 11.84 11.12 2.32
C ASP A 61 11.71 11.77 0.93
N VAL A 62 10.52 11.72 0.34
CA VAL A 62 10.26 12.26 -0.99
C VAL A 62 8.95 13.05 -1.01
N PHE A 63 8.99 14.29 -1.48
CA PHE A 63 7.82 15.10 -1.77
C PHE A 63 7.60 15.18 -3.29
N LEU A 64 6.50 14.61 -3.80
CA LEU A 64 6.19 14.56 -5.23
C LEU A 64 4.84 15.21 -5.52
N LYS A 65 4.73 15.92 -6.64
CA LYS A 65 3.43 16.36 -7.17
C LYS A 65 2.62 15.18 -7.72
N ARG A 66 3.27 14.26 -8.44
CA ARG A 66 2.68 13.05 -9.04
C ARG A 66 3.76 11.96 -9.16
N LEU A 67 3.38 10.70 -8.99
CA LEU A 67 4.22 9.53 -9.24
C LEU A 67 3.71 8.78 -10.47
N PHE A 68 4.56 8.56 -11.46
CA PHE A 68 4.29 7.71 -12.63
C PHE A 68 5.20 6.49 -12.54
N ALA A 69 4.63 5.32 -12.30
CA ALA A 69 5.36 4.07 -12.13
C ALA A 69 4.62 2.92 -12.83
N VAL A 70 5.37 2.00 -13.41
CA VAL A 70 4.83 0.75 -14.00
C VAL A 70 4.31 -0.17 -12.90
N SER A 71 4.98 -0.18 -11.75
CA SER A 71 4.58 -0.94 -10.56
C SER A 71 5.12 -0.29 -9.29
N ILE A 72 4.43 -0.49 -8.17
CA ILE A 72 4.89 -0.07 -6.83
C ILE A 72 4.82 -1.30 -5.92
N THR A 73 5.93 -1.68 -5.29
CA THR A 73 6.00 -2.89 -4.46
C THR A 73 6.72 -2.61 -3.15
N SER A 74 6.12 -3.02 -2.04
CA SER A 74 6.80 -2.98 -0.73
C SER A 74 7.96 -3.99 -0.65
N SER A 75 8.98 -3.68 0.15
CA SER A 75 10.20 -4.47 0.28
C SER A 75 10.06 -5.83 0.98
N GLY A 76 8.89 -6.15 1.54
CA GLY A 76 8.64 -7.44 2.21
C GLY A 76 8.61 -8.63 1.25
N ASN A 77 8.88 -9.84 1.75
CA ASN A 77 8.79 -11.09 1.00
C ASN A 77 7.88 -12.11 1.72
N PRO A 78 6.61 -12.33 1.28
CA PRO A 78 5.96 -11.67 0.14
C PRO A 78 5.60 -10.21 0.44
N PRO A 79 5.46 -9.35 -0.59
CA PRO A 79 5.11 -7.93 -0.41
C PRO A 79 3.88 -7.74 0.47
N ALA A 80 3.95 -6.77 1.39
CA ALA A 80 2.81 -6.36 2.21
C ALA A 80 1.76 -5.63 1.39
N PHE A 81 2.19 -4.83 0.42
CA PHE A 81 1.37 -4.27 -0.65
C PHE A 81 2.10 -4.24 -2.00
N SER A 82 1.32 -4.26 -3.09
CA SER A 82 1.80 -4.06 -4.46
C SER A 82 0.72 -3.50 -5.38
N LEU A 83 1.13 -2.65 -6.32
CA LEU A 83 0.37 -2.19 -7.48
C LEU A 83 1.06 -2.69 -8.74
N THR A 84 0.38 -3.49 -9.53
CA THR A 84 0.90 -4.09 -10.77
C THR A 84 0.46 -3.32 -12.01
N PRO A 85 1.11 -3.52 -13.18
CA PRO A 85 0.80 -2.77 -14.40
C PRO A 85 -0.63 -2.96 -14.93
N ASP A 86 -1.23 -4.12 -14.66
CA ASP A 86 -2.63 -4.43 -15.00
C ASP A 86 -3.65 -3.81 -14.02
N GLY A 87 -3.19 -2.98 -13.07
CA GLY A 87 -4.05 -2.23 -12.16
C GLY A 87 -4.47 -2.99 -10.90
N ARG A 88 -3.90 -4.18 -10.65
CA ARG A 88 -4.20 -4.94 -9.43
C ARG A 88 -3.48 -4.34 -8.23
N LEU A 89 -4.26 -3.91 -7.24
CA LEU A 89 -3.80 -3.56 -5.91
C LEU A 89 -3.93 -4.79 -5.00
N THR A 90 -2.83 -5.20 -4.36
CA THR A 90 -2.83 -6.21 -3.29
C THR A 90 -2.33 -5.57 -2.00
N ALA A 91 -3.01 -5.80 -0.88
CA ALA A 91 -2.60 -5.34 0.45
C ALA A 91 -3.01 -6.37 1.52
N LYS A 92 -2.12 -6.67 2.47
CA LYS A 92 -2.39 -7.65 3.54
C LYS A 92 -3.14 -7.07 4.73
N ASN A 93 -2.79 -5.85 5.16
CA ASN A 93 -3.33 -5.18 6.33
C ASN A 93 -3.82 -3.78 5.96
N ALA A 94 -4.82 -3.71 5.08
CA ALA A 94 -5.38 -2.43 4.64
C ALA A 94 -6.39 -1.89 5.66
N ASP A 95 -6.19 -0.65 6.11
CA ASP A 95 -7.17 0.13 6.85
C ASP A 95 -7.72 1.23 5.93
N ILE A 96 -9.02 1.18 5.63
CA ILE A 96 -9.69 2.07 4.68
C ILE A 96 -10.81 2.80 5.42
N SER A 97 -10.56 4.05 5.77
CA SER A 97 -11.53 4.93 6.42
C SER A 97 -12.53 5.58 5.45
N GLY A 98 -12.26 5.48 4.14
CA GLY A 98 -13.09 6.04 3.08
C GLY A 98 -14.10 5.05 2.51
N SER A 99 -14.65 5.40 1.34
CA SER A 99 -15.56 4.53 0.60
C SER A 99 -14.80 3.57 -0.33
N VAL A 100 -15.31 2.35 -0.45
CA VAL A 100 -14.87 1.39 -1.46
C VAL A 100 -16.02 1.20 -2.45
N ASN A 101 -15.81 1.61 -3.71
CA ASN A 101 -16.77 1.40 -4.79
C ASN A 101 -16.28 0.23 -5.66
N ALA A 102 -17.09 -0.84 -5.76
CA ALA A 102 -16.76 -2.03 -6.51
C ALA A 102 -17.99 -2.55 -7.27
N ASN A 103 -17.79 -2.93 -8.54
CA ASN A 103 -18.84 -3.55 -9.36
C ASN A 103 -18.95 -5.06 -9.10
N SER A 104 -17.91 -5.67 -8.55
CA SER A 104 -17.85 -7.09 -8.20
C SER A 104 -16.73 -7.33 -7.19
N GLY A 105 -16.80 -8.45 -6.48
CA GLY A 105 -15.79 -8.86 -5.52
C GLY A 105 -16.27 -10.02 -4.65
N THR A 106 -15.33 -10.60 -3.91
CA THR A 106 -15.61 -11.62 -2.89
C THR A 106 -14.95 -11.19 -1.60
N LEU A 107 -15.68 -11.30 -0.50
CA LEU A 107 -15.16 -11.00 0.83
C LEU A 107 -15.30 -12.24 1.70
N ASN A 108 -14.26 -12.57 2.45
CA ASN A 108 -14.24 -13.70 3.38
C ASN A 108 -14.09 -13.15 4.79
N ASN A 109 -14.80 -13.74 5.75
CA ASN A 109 -14.71 -13.39 7.18
C ASN A 109 -14.95 -11.91 7.46
N VAL A 110 -16.04 -11.37 6.89
CA VAL A 110 -16.42 -9.96 7.09
C VAL A 110 -17.27 -9.81 8.34
N THR A 111 -16.85 -8.88 9.20
CA THR A 111 -17.68 -8.36 10.28
C THR A 111 -18.20 -6.98 9.89
N ILE A 112 -19.51 -6.76 10.04
CA ILE A 112 -20.15 -5.45 9.86
C ILE A 112 -20.59 -5.00 11.25
N ASN A 113 -19.94 -3.97 11.80
CA ASN A 113 -20.19 -3.53 13.17
C ASN A 113 -21.49 -2.75 13.32
N GLU A 114 -21.92 -2.07 12.26
CA GLU A 114 -23.13 -1.26 12.24
C GLU A 114 -24.11 -1.82 11.19
N ASN A 115 -24.42 -1.02 10.18
CA ASN A 115 -25.50 -1.32 9.25
C ASN A 115 -24.97 -1.84 7.92
N CYS A 116 -25.67 -2.82 7.35
CA CYS A 116 -25.52 -3.27 5.98
C CYS A 116 -26.83 -3.02 5.23
N GLN A 117 -26.78 -2.29 4.12
CA GLN A 117 -27.94 -2.10 3.23
C GLN A 117 -27.73 -2.86 1.93
N ILE A 118 -28.58 -3.87 1.69
CA ILE A 118 -28.58 -4.65 0.46
C ILE A 118 -29.76 -4.20 -0.39
N LYS A 119 -29.49 -3.44 -1.45
CA LYS A 119 -30.53 -3.01 -2.42
C LYS A 119 -30.94 -4.12 -3.38
N GLY A 120 -30.12 -5.17 -3.51
CA GLY A 120 -30.34 -6.32 -4.39
C GLY A 120 -30.82 -7.56 -3.64
N LYS A 121 -30.49 -8.73 -4.17
CA LYS A 121 -30.80 -10.02 -3.55
C LYS A 121 -29.71 -10.43 -2.58
N LEU A 122 -30.10 -10.82 -1.36
CA LEU A 122 -29.26 -11.58 -0.43
C LEU A 122 -29.52 -13.08 -0.62
N SER A 123 -28.47 -13.86 -0.88
CA SER A 123 -28.51 -15.32 -0.86
C SER A 123 -27.60 -15.80 0.25
N ALA A 124 -28.13 -16.61 1.16
CA ALA A 124 -27.41 -17.16 2.29
C ALA A 124 -27.81 -18.62 2.49
N ASN A 125 -26.82 -19.47 2.79
CA ASN A 125 -27.06 -20.88 3.11
C ASN A 125 -27.45 -21.06 4.58
N GLN A 126 -26.89 -20.22 5.47
CA GLN A 126 -27.14 -20.24 6.91
C GLN A 126 -27.21 -18.79 7.40
N ILE A 127 -28.18 -18.51 8.26
CA ILE A 127 -28.30 -17.26 9.00
C ILE A 127 -28.54 -17.65 10.45
N GLU A 128 -27.68 -17.19 11.34
CA GLU A 128 -27.79 -17.40 12.78
C GLU A 128 -28.12 -16.07 13.44
N GLY A 129 -29.24 -16.03 14.17
CA GLY A 129 -29.76 -14.83 14.82
C GLY A 129 -31.12 -14.38 14.27
N ASP A 130 -31.62 -13.26 14.81
CA ASP A 130 -32.91 -12.70 14.43
C ASP A 130 -32.82 -11.98 13.08
N ILE A 131 -33.67 -12.39 12.13
CA ILE A 131 -33.75 -11.75 10.80
C ILE A 131 -34.69 -10.54 10.82
N VAL A 132 -35.76 -10.63 11.60
CA VAL A 132 -36.80 -9.60 11.70
C VAL A 132 -37.27 -9.50 13.14
N LYS A 133 -37.35 -8.28 13.67
CA LYS A 133 -38.07 -7.99 14.91
C LYS A 133 -39.53 -7.69 14.58
N THR A 134 -40.38 -8.71 14.59
CA THR A 134 -41.80 -8.55 14.29
C THR A 134 -42.56 -8.00 15.49
N VAL A 135 -43.41 -6.99 15.28
CA VAL A 135 -44.53 -6.73 16.18
C VAL A 135 -45.63 -7.77 15.90
N SER A 136 -45.61 -8.85 16.68
CA SER A 136 -46.74 -9.76 16.94
C SER A 136 -47.64 -10.15 15.76
N LYS A 137 -47.15 -10.97 14.83
CA LYS A 137 -48.01 -11.90 14.07
C LYS A 137 -47.32 -13.26 14.05
N SER A 138 -48.04 -14.31 14.45
CA SER A 138 -47.47 -15.66 14.51
C SER A 138 -46.97 -16.08 13.12
N PHE A 139 -45.72 -16.51 13.02
CA PHE A 139 -45.27 -17.28 11.86
C PHE A 139 -46.20 -18.49 11.70
N PRO A 140 -46.62 -18.86 10.48
CA PRO A 140 -47.50 -20.01 10.29
C PRO A 140 -46.84 -21.25 10.90
N ARG A 141 -47.38 -21.69 12.05
CA ARG A 141 -46.94 -22.91 12.74
C ARG A 141 -47.28 -24.10 11.83
N THR A 142 -46.27 -24.68 11.21
CA THR A 142 -46.36 -26.08 10.77
C THR A 142 -45.97 -26.93 11.98
N SER A 143 -46.83 -27.86 12.40
CA SER A 143 -46.65 -28.72 13.58
C SER A 143 -45.62 -29.85 13.36
N THR A 144 -44.70 -29.66 12.42
CA THR A 144 -43.66 -30.60 12.02
C THR A 144 -42.33 -29.88 12.04
N TYR A 145 -41.30 -30.53 12.60
CA TYR A 145 -39.92 -30.13 12.35
C TYR A 145 -39.72 -30.06 10.85
N ALA A 146 -39.35 -28.88 10.35
CA ALA A 146 -39.19 -28.65 8.92
C ALA A 146 -38.01 -29.47 8.39
N SER A 147 -38.27 -30.69 7.91
CA SER A 147 -37.34 -31.40 7.03
C SER A 147 -37.69 -31.00 5.59
N GLY A 148 -37.04 -29.96 5.07
CA GLY A 148 -37.26 -29.45 3.72
C GLY A 148 -37.20 -27.93 3.63
N THR A 149 -37.36 -27.39 2.42
CA THR A 149 -37.40 -25.94 2.16
C THR A 149 -38.79 -25.38 2.52
N ILE A 150 -38.89 -24.54 3.54
CA ILE A 150 -40.10 -23.73 3.79
C ILE A 150 -39.94 -22.41 3.04
N THR A 151 -40.73 -22.21 1.98
CA THR A 151 -40.85 -20.90 1.32
C THR A 151 -41.90 -20.06 2.03
N VAL A 152 -41.46 -19.06 2.80
CA VAL A 152 -42.35 -18.04 3.36
C VAL A 152 -42.53 -16.94 2.32
N ARG A 153 -43.74 -16.76 1.79
CA ARG A 153 -44.10 -15.57 1.00
C ARG A 153 -44.68 -14.53 1.94
N ILE A 154 -43.99 -13.41 2.09
CA ILE A 154 -44.50 -12.24 2.80
C ILE A 154 -45.01 -11.27 1.73
N SER A 155 -46.30 -11.02 1.75
CA SER A 155 -46.97 -9.96 0.98
C SER A 155 -47.21 -8.79 1.92
N ASP A 156 -47.21 -7.57 1.37
CA ASP A 156 -47.57 -6.34 2.09
C ASP A 156 -49.04 -6.35 2.57
#